data_AF-A0A7X9IYE4-F1
#
_entry.id   AF-A0A7X9IYE4-F1
#
_cell.length_a   1.000
_cell.length_b   1.000
_cell.length_c   1.000
_cell.angle_alpha   90.00
_cell.angle_beta   90.00
_cell.angle_gamma   90.00
#
_symmetry.space_group_name_H-M   'P 1'
#
loop_
_entity.id
_entity.type
_entity.pdbx_description
1 polymer ?
#
loop_
_entity_poly.entity_id
_entity_poly.type
_entity_poly.pdbx_seq_one_letter_code
_entity_poly.pdbx_strand_id
1 'polypeptide(L)'
;MSLWDRWRARRDDGPRLGPRRAPQPLLGGARRPARRNPVWRVLRLVLLAAALLMFVTASIGYSNNKLRRRKTWMTIAELTDAVLRFQHDFQRWPDSFDQLLRPPADQPPYLPSLPRDAWGHEFRYLRVAEPAPAGGFRIVSDGPDGRPGTGDDIENL
;
A
#
# COMPACT_ATOMS: atom_id res chain seq x y z
N MET A 1 31.80 -41.56 -90.02
CA MET A 1 31.96 -40.82 -88.75
C MET A 1 30.60 -40.32 -88.30
N SER A 2 29.94 -41.07 -87.40
CA SER A 2 28.61 -40.74 -86.90
C SER A 2 28.70 -40.37 -85.41
N LEU A 3 27.87 -39.41 -84.99
CA LEU A 3 27.88 -38.80 -83.66
C LEU A 3 27.44 -39.74 -82.52
N TRP A 4 27.13 -41.01 -82.82
CA TRP A 4 26.67 -42.02 -81.86
C TRP A 4 27.79 -42.90 -81.27
N ASP A 5 29.02 -42.84 -81.79
CA ASP A 5 30.15 -43.63 -81.31
C ASP A 5 30.87 -43.03 -80.09
N ARG A 6 30.50 -41.81 -79.66
CA ARG A 6 31.19 -41.11 -78.56
C ARG A 6 30.62 -41.39 -77.16
N TRP A 7 29.48 -42.10 -77.06
CA TRP A 7 28.78 -42.29 -75.77
C TRP A 7 29.06 -43.64 -75.08
N ARG A 8 29.77 -44.58 -75.74
CA ARG A 8 30.02 -45.92 -75.20
C ARG A 8 31.38 -46.13 -74.50
N ALA A 9 32.23 -45.10 -74.44
CA ALA A 9 33.56 -45.18 -73.81
C ALA A 9 33.60 -44.70 -72.35
N ARG A 10 32.53 -44.92 -71.57
CA ARG A 10 32.46 -44.52 -70.15
C ARG A 10 31.87 -45.59 -69.23
N ARG A 11 32.19 -46.85 -69.53
CA ARG A 11 32.03 -47.98 -68.60
C ARG A 11 33.34 -48.76 -68.70
N ASP A 12 34.20 -48.56 -67.71
CA ASP A 12 35.23 -49.50 -67.25
C ASP A 12 36.22 -48.76 -66.33
N ASP A 13 35.73 -48.37 -65.15
CA ASP A 13 36.59 -48.21 -63.98
C ASP A 13 35.87 -48.86 -62.80
N GLY A 14 36.26 -50.11 -62.54
CA GLY A 14 35.84 -50.90 -61.40
C GLY A 14 36.25 -50.29 -60.05
N PRO A 15 35.81 -50.91 -58.94
CA PRO A 15 35.75 -50.29 -57.64
C PRO A 15 37.15 -50.18 -57.02
N ARG A 16 37.69 -48.96 -56.95
CA ARG A 16 38.86 -48.68 -56.10
C ARG A 16 38.38 -48.44 -54.67
N LEU A 17 38.47 -49.48 -53.85
CA LEU A 17 38.35 -49.43 -52.39
C LEU A 17 39.45 -48.53 -51.82
N GLY A 18 39.18 -47.22 -51.78
CA GLY A 18 39.96 -46.24 -51.02
C GLY A 18 39.74 -46.42 -49.51
N PRO A 19 40.72 -46.06 -48.67
CA PRO A 19 40.77 -46.46 -47.27
C PRO A 19 39.51 -46.00 -46.52
N ARG A 20 38.92 -46.94 -45.76
CA ARG A 20 37.89 -46.69 -44.75
C ARG A 20 38.32 -45.51 -43.90
N ARG A 21 37.70 -44.34 -44.09
CA ARG A 21 37.78 -43.25 -43.13
C ARG A 21 37.26 -43.80 -41.81
N ALA A 22 38.16 -43.87 -40.82
CA ALA A 22 37.83 -44.22 -39.45
C ALA A 22 36.64 -43.36 -38.96
N PRO A 23 35.75 -43.91 -38.13
CA PRO A 23 34.74 -43.10 -37.47
C PRO A 23 35.45 -42.00 -36.68
N GLN A 24 35.15 -40.74 -36.99
CA GLN A 24 35.58 -39.62 -36.17
C GLN A 24 35.08 -39.89 -34.74
N PRO A 25 35.95 -39.86 -33.72
CA PRO A 25 35.48 -39.97 -32.35
C PRO A 25 34.51 -38.81 -32.12
N LEU A 26 33.28 -39.17 -31.73
CA LEU A 26 32.25 -38.26 -31.28
C LEU A 26 32.81 -37.45 -30.10
N LEU A 27 33.45 -36.31 -30.39
CA LEU A 27 33.61 -35.23 -29.44
C LEU A 27 32.25 -34.57 -29.29
N GLY A 28 31.33 -35.32 -28.68
CA GLY A 28 30.18 -34.81 -27.98
C GLY A 28 30.72 -33.96 -26.84
N GLY A 29 31.10 -32.72 -27.17
CA GLY A 29 31.27 -31.67 -26.19
C GLY A 29 29.92 -31.53 -25.51
N ALA A 30 29.76 -32.25 -24.39
CA ALA A 30 28.65 -32.04 -23.49
C ALA A 30 28.72 -30.56 -23.11
N ARG A 31 27.92 -29.74 -23.78
CA ARG A 31 27.63 -28.38 -23.33
C ARG A 31 27.07 -28.58 -21.93
N ARG A 32 27.91 -28.46 -20.91
CA ARG A 32 27.49 -28.51 -19.52
C ARG A 32 26.37 -27.48 -19.44
N PRO A 33 25.10 -27.86 -19.21
CA PRO A 33 24.06 -26.86 -19.07
C PRO A 33 24.51 -25.97 -17.93
N ALA A 34 24.75 -24.69 -18.22
CA ALA A 34 25.10 -23.71 -17.20
C ALA A 34 24.04 -23.86 -16.12
N ARG A 35 24.44 -24.33 -14.93
CA ARG A 35 23.54 -24.53 -13.80
C ARG A 35 22.93 -23.16 -13.51
N ARG A 36 21.73 -22.90 -14.02
CA ARG A 36 20.99 -21.67 -13.74
C ARG A 36 20.62 -21.73 -12.27
N ASN A 37 21.45 -21.15 -11.41
CA ASN A 37 21.30 -21.20 -9.96
C ASN A 37 19.86 -20.82 -9.55
N PRO A 38 19.00 -21.79 -9.21
CA PRO A 38 17.59 -21.53 -8.92
C PRO A 38 17.44 -20.72 -7.63
N VAL A 39 18.39 -20.88 -6.70
CA VAL A 39 18.48 -20.13 -5.44
C VAL A 39 18.51 -18.62 -5.69
N TRP A 40 19.33 -18.14 -6.62
CA TRP A 40 19.42 -16.71 -6.93
C TRP A 40 18.15 -16.15 -7.57
N ARG A 41 17.43 -16.97 -8.34
CA ARG A 41 16.14 -16.59 -8.92
C ARG A 41 15.07 -16.47 -7.84
N VAL A 42 14.98 -17.45 -6.94
CA VAL A 42 14.04 -17.41 -5.81
C VAL A 42 14.36 -16.26 -4.86
N LEU A 43 15.63 -16.06 -4.50
CA LEU A 43 16.06 -14.96 -3.63
C LEU A 43 15.68 -13.59 -4.21
N ARG A 44 15.91 -13.38 -5.51
CA ARG A 44 15.53 -12.14 -6.20
C ARG A 44 14.02 -11.91 -6.17
N LEU A 45 13.22 -12.96 -6.39
CA LEU A 45 11.76 -12.86 -6.36
C LEU A 45 11.24 -12.52 -4.97
N VAL A 46 11.82 -13.11 -3.91
CA VAL A 46 11.46 -12.79 -2.52
C VAL A 46 11.79 -11.34 -2.19
N LEU A 47 12.96 -10.84 -2.58
CA LEU A 47 13.35 -9.44 -2.36
C LEU A 47 12.43 -8.46 -3.10
N LEU A 48 12.06 -8.76 -4.36
CA LEU A 48 11.13 -7.93 -5.13
C LEU A 48 9.72 -7.95 -4.52
N ALA A 49 9.24 -9.11 -4.07
CA ALA A 49 7.95 -9.22 -3.40
C ALA A 49 7.91 -8.43 -2.08
N ALA A 50 8.98 -8.51 -1.28
CA ALA A 50 9.10 -7.73 -0.04
C ALA A 50 9.15 -6.21 -0.31
N ALA A 51 9.91 -5.78 -1.31
CA ALA A 51 9.97 -4.36 -1.71
C ALA A 51 8.62 -3.85 -2.23
N LEU A 52 7.91 -4.65 -3.03
CA LEU A 52 6.57 -4.31 -3.52
C LEU A 52 5.56 -4.21 -2.37
N LEU A 53 5.61 -5.15 -1.42
CA LEU A 53 4.76 -5.13 -0.24
C LEU A 53 4.98 -3.84 0.57
N MET A 54 6.25 -3.48 0.82
CA MET A 54 6.63 -2.25 1.52
C MET A 54 6.17 -0.99 0.78
N PHE A 55 6.32 -0.96 -0.54
CA PHE A 55 5.89 0.16 -1.37
C PHE A 55 4.36 0.35 -1.35
N VAL A 56 3.59 -0.74 -1.42
CA VAL A 56 2.13 -0.70 -1.33
C VAL A 56 1.68 -0.17 0.03
N THR A 57 2.29 -0.64 1.12
CA THR A 57 1.95 -0.14 2.47
C THR A 57 2.27 1.34 2.66
N ALA A 58 3.38 1.84 2.10
CA ALA A 58 3.76 3.25 2.18
C ALA A 58 2.86 4.14 1.31
N SER A 59 2.48 3.67 0.12
CA SER A 59 1.66 4.42 -0.85
C SER A 59 0.24 4.71 -0.35
N ILE A 60 -0.38 3.76 0.38
CA ILE A 60 -1.70 3.95 1.00
C ILE A 60 -1.66 5.03 2.10
N GLY A 61 -0.50 5.26 2.73
CA GLY A 61 -0.34 6.27 3.78
C GLY A 61 -0.37 7.71 3.27
N TYR A 62 0.24 8.00 2.11
CA TYR A 62 0.54 9.38 1.71
C TYR A 62 -0.61 10.10 0.97
N SER A 63 -1.31 9.42 0.05
CA SER A 63 -2.42 10.00 -0.73
C SER A 63 -3.66 10.32 0.13
N ASN A 64 -3.78 9.66 1.29
CA ASN A 64 -4.95 9.75 2.14
C ASN A 64 -5.00 10.99 3.03
N ASN A 65 -3.92 11.75 3.20
CA ASN A 65 -3.88 12.81 4.23
C ASN A 65 -4.90 13.93 4.02
N LYS A 66 -5.18 14.36 2.79
CA LYS A 66 -6.21 15.39 2.52
C LYS A 66 -7.62 14.91 2.84
N LEU A 67 -7.94 13.67 2.45
CA LEU A 67 -9.22 13.04 2.74
C LEU A 67 -9.38 12.76 4.24
N ARG A 68 -8.33 12.28 4.90
CA ARG A 68 -8.25 12.07 6.35
C ARG A 68 -8.48 13.36 7.12
N ARG A 69 -7.81 14.45 6.74
CA ARG A 69 -8.06 15.78 7.29
C ARG A 69 -9.53 16.18 7.14
N ARG A 70 -10.10 16.07 5.92
CA ARG A 70 -11.51 16.41 5.68
C ARG A 70 -12.47 15.56 6.51
N LYS A 71 -12.21 14.25 6.64
CA LYS A 71 -13.00 13.35 7.50
C LYS A 71 -12.93 13.80 8.96
N THR A 72 -11.73 14.11 9.45
CA THR A 72 -11.51 14.60 10.81
C THR A 72 -12.27 15.90 11.07
N TRP A 73 -12.27 16.84 10.12
CA TRP A 73 -13.08 18.07 10.20
C TRP A 73 -14.57 17.79 10.31
N MET A 74 -15.10 16.85 9.53
CA MET A 74 -16.51 16.46 9.61
C MET A 74 -16.84 15.85 10.98
N THR A 75 -15.96 15.01 11.51
CA THR A 75 -16.11 14.41 12.85
C THR A 75 -16.05 15.47 13.95
N ILE A 76 -15.15 16.45 13.84
CA ILE A 76 -15.09 17.59 14.78
C ILE A 76 -16.40 18.38 14.73
N ALA A 77 -16.95 18.62 13.54
CA ALA A 77 -18.24 19.32 13.40
C ALA A 77 -19.39 18.53 14.04
N GLU A 78 -19.43 17.21 13.88
CA GLU A 78 -20.42 16.33 14.54
C GLU A 78 -20.30 16.36 16.07
N LEU A 79 -19.07 16.28 16.60
CA LEU A 79 -18.82 16.39 18.04
C LEU A 79 -19.20 17.77 18.57
N THR A 80 -18.91 18.82 17.80
CA THR A 80 -19.27 20.21 18.13
C THR A 80 -20.80 20.36 18.22
N ASP A 81 -21.54 19.84 17.25
CA ASP A 81 -23.01 19.85 17.27
C ASP A 81 -23.57 19.09 18.49
N ALA A 82 -23.00 17.93 18.82
CA ALA A 82 -23.39 17.18 20.02
C ALA A 82 -23.16 17.98 21.32
N VAL A 83 -22.03 18.70 21.43
CA VAL A 83 -21.76 19.60 22.56
C VAL A 83 -22.75 20.75 22.62
N LEU A 84 -23.10 21.35 21.47
CA LEU A 84 -24.07 22.44 21.41
C LEU A 84 -25.48 22.00 21.81
N ARG A 85 -25.92 20.80 21.39
CA ARG A 85 -27.20 20.22 21.84
C ARG A 85 -27.21 20.01 23.35
N PHE A 86 -26.14 19.46 23.92
CA PHE A 86 -26.00 19.33 25.37
C PHE A 86 -26.09 20.70 26.07
N GLN A 87 -25.39 21.70 25.54
CA GLN A 87 -25.42 23.07 26.08
C GLN A 87 -26.81 23.67 26.03
N HIS A 88 -27.54 23.47 24.93
CA HIS A 88 -28.91 23.93 24.79
C HIS A 88 -29.83 23.33 25.87
N ASP A 89 -29.69 22.05 26.17
CA ASP A 89 -30.60 21.36 27.08
C ASP A 89 -30.26 21.60 28.56
N PHE A 90 -28.98 21.70 28.91
CA PHE A 90 -28.53 21.86 30.30
C PHE A 90 -28.05 23.27 30.65
N GLN A 91 -28.05 24.20 29.68
CA GLN A 91 -27.56 25.58 29.81
C GLN A 91 -26.12 25.66 30.37
N ARG A 92 -25.33 24.61 30.13
CA ARG A 92 -23.94 24.49 30.56
C ARG A 92 -23.14 23.66 29.57
N TRP A 93 -21.84 23.92 29.49
CA TRP A 93 -20.92 23.07 28.74
C TRP A 93 -20.75 21.70 29.42
N PRO A 94 -20.57 20.61 28.65
CA PRO A 94 -20.22 19.33 29.22
C PRO A 94 -18.82 19.40 29.84
N ASP A 95 -18.60 18.65 30.92
CA ASP A 95 -17.27 18.60 31.56
C ASP A 95 -16.30 17.68 30.81
N SER A 96 -16.85 16.70 30.10
CA SER A 96 -16.12 15.73 29.30
C SER A 96 -17.03 15.09 28.26
N PHE A 97 -16.43 14.39 27.29
CA PHE A 97 -17.17 13.62 26.30
C PHE A 97 -18.04 12.50 26.87
N ASP A 98 -17.74 11.99 28.07
CA ASP A 98 -18.58 10.99 28.75
C ASP A 98 -20.01 11.47 28.95
N GLN A 99 -20.21 12.77 29.20
CA GLN A 99 -21.54 13.36 29.39
C GLN A 99 -22.35 13.40 28.08
N LEU A 100 -21.70 13.30 26.92
CA LEU A 100 -22.40 13.18 25.63
C LEU A 100 -22.88 11.74 25.38
N LEU A 101 -22.16 10.74 25.91
CA LEU A 101 -22.54 9.33 25.82
C LEU A 101 -23.57 8.94 26.87
N ARG A 102 -23.45 9.52 28.07
CA ARG A 102 -24.31 9.24 29.23
C ARG A 102 -24.75 10.57 29.85
N PRO A 103 -25.70 11.27 29.21
CA PRO A 103 -26.17 12.55 29.72
C PRO A 103 -26.98 12.38 31.02
N PRO A 104 -27.02 13.41 31.87
CA PRO A 104 -27.79 13.38 33.10
C PRO A 104 -29.31 13.44 32.83
N ALA A 105 -30.11 13.20 33.87
CA ALA A 105 -31.57 13.32 33.83
C ALA A 105 -32.27 12.43 32.79
N ASP A 106 -31.78 11.20 32.60
CA ASP A 106 -32.36 10.17 31.72
C ASP A 106 -32.57 10.61 30.25
N GLN A 107 -31.79 11.58 29.78
CA GLN A 107 -31.79 11.97 28.37
C GLN A 107 -31.16 10.89 27.47
N PRO A 108 -31.58 10.79 26.20
CA PRO A 108 -30.92 9.92 25.24
C PRO A 108 -29.49 10.41 24.95
N PRO A 109 -28.52 9.51 24.69
CA PRO A 109 -27.16 9.89 24.33
C PRO A 109 -27.11 10.83 23.12
N TYR A 110 -26.29 11.89 23.20
CA TYR A 110 -26.06 12.82 22.09
C TYR A 110 -25.13 12.23 21.02
N LEU A 111 -24.38 11.18 21.38
CA LEU A 111 -23.50 10.41 20.52
C LEU A 111 -23.65 8.91 20.84
N PRO A 112 -23.68 8.02 19.83
CA PRO A 112 -23.74 6.58 20.07
C PRO A 112 -22.42 6.02 20.61
N SER A 113 -21.29 6.61 20.22
CA SER A 113 -19.95 6.24 20.65
C SER A 113 -18.99 7.39 20.35
N LEU A 114 -17.84 7.43 21.04
CA LEU A 114 -16.82 8.42 20.72
C LEU A 114 -16.09 8.03 19.42
N PRO A 115 -16.16 8.87 18.37
CA PRO A 115 -15.41 8.61 17.16
C PRO A 115 -13.92 8.85 17.39
N ARG A 116 -13.09 8.21 16.56
CA ARG A 116 -11.66 8.47 16.47
C ARG A 116 -11.37 9.35 15.25
N ASP A 117 -10.26 10.06 15.29
CA ASP A 117 -9.78 10.82 14.14
C ASP A 117 -9.44 9.87 12.96
N ALA A 118 -9.07 10.46 11.82
CA ALA A 118 -8.75 9.67 10.64
C ALA A 118 -7.40 8.93 10.69
N TRP A 119 -6.62 9.09 11.77
CA TRP A 119 -5.38 8.37 12.07
C TRP A 119 -5.53 7.36 13.22
N GLY A 120 -6.70 7.33 13.88
CA GLY A 120 -7.05 6.41 14.95
C GLY A 120 -6.83 6.96 16.36
N HIS A 121 -6.49 8.24 16.50
CA HIS A 121 -6.33 8.92 17.78
C HIS A 121 -7.67 9.37 18.35
N GLU A 122 -7.71 9.53 19.67
CA GLU A 122 -8.88 10.05 20.38
C GLU A 122 -8.91 11.57 20.34
N PHE A 123 -10.10 12.15 20.28
CA PHE A 123 -10.24 13.60 20.37
C PHE A 123 -10.05 14.07 21.81
N ARG A 124 -9.43 15.24 21.97
CA ARG A 124 -9.31 15.93 23.26
C ARG A 124 -10.39 17.00 23.37
N TYR A 125 -11.11 16.98 24.48
CA TYR A 125 -12.04 18.04 24.87
C TYR A 125 -11.37 18.97 25.87
N LEU A 126 -11.27 20.25 25.54
CA LEU A 126 -10.66 21.28 26.37
C LEU A 126 -11.70 22.35 26.67
N ARG A 127 -11.94 22.62 27.95
CA ARG A 127 -12.68 23.81 28.36
C ARG A 127 -11.75 25.02 28.27
N VAL A 128 -12.20 26.08 27.60
CA VAL A 128 -11.45 27.33 27.44
C VAL A 128 -12.28 28.48 27.97
N ALA A 129 -11.62 29.51 28.52
CA ALA A 129 -12.31 30.72 28.92
C ALA A 129 -12.78 31.47 27.67
N GLU A 130 -13.95 32.10 27.74
CA GLU A 130 -14.37 33.04 26.72
C GLU A 130 -13.49 34.30 26.74
N PRO A 131 -13.25 34.94 25.57
CA PRO A 131 -13.77 34.60 24.24
C PRO A 131 -12.90 33.54 23.54
N ALA A 132 -13.52 32.42 23.16
CA ALA A 132 -12.91 31.41 22.29
C ALA A 132 -13.74 31.29 21.00
N PRO A 133 -13.14 31.01 19.83
CA PRO A 133 -13.87 30.95 18.56
C PRO A 133 -15.09 30.02 18.58
N ALA A 134 -14.98 28.88 19.27
CA ALA A 134 -16.05 27.90 19.40
C ALA A 134 -16.89 28.01 20.69
N GLY A 135 -16.81 29.13 21.42
CA GLY A 135 -17.67 29.38 22.59
C GLY A 135 -17.33 28.55 23.82
N GLY A 136 -16.21 28.84 24.49
CA GLY A 136 -15.90 28.25 25.81
C GLY A 136 -15.40 26.79 25.81
N PHE A 137 -15.30 26.14 24.65
CA PHE A 137 -14.67 24.83 24.51
C PHE A 137 -13.84 24.70 23.23
N ARG A 138 -13.01 23.67 23.20
CA ARG A 138 -12.21 23.29 22.05
C ARG A 138 -12.16 21.76 21.93
N ILE A 139 -12.27 21.26 20.72
CA ILE A 139 -12.15 19.86 20.34
C ILE A 139 -10.93 19.74 19.45
N VAL A 140 -9.94 18.96 19.87
CA VAL A 140 -8.65 18.83 19.18
C VAL A 140 -8.39 17.38 18.78
N SER A 141 -7.93 17.19 17.55
CA SER A 141 -7.34 15.96 17.03
C SER A 141 -5.83 16.13 16.96
N ASP A 142 -5.07 15.19 17.50
CA ASP A 142 -3.59 15.16 17.45
C ASP A 142 -3.05 14.86 16.04
N GLY A 143 -3.94 14.56 15.08
CA GLY A 143 -3.60 14.60 13.67
C GLY A 143 -2.68 13.46 13.21
N PRO A 144 -1.97 13.66 12.08
CA PRO A 144 -1.08 12.65 11.50
C PRO A 144 0.02 12.14 12.43
N ASP A 145 0.64 13.01 13.23
CA ASP A 145 1.78 12.65 14.06
C ASP A 145 1.38 12.06 15.43
N GLY A 146 0.11 12.25 15.83
CA GLY A 146 -0.45 11.75 17.08
C GLY A 146 0.16 12.38 18.32
N ARG A 147 0.79 13.54 18.19
CA ARG A 147 1.43 14.26 19.29
C ARG A 147 0.64 15.52 19.59
N PRO A 148 0.17 15.70 20.83
CA PRO A 148 -0.60 16.89 21.16
C PRO A 148 0.27 18.15 21.10
N GLY A 149 -0.27 19.24 20.55
CA GLY A 149 0.35 20.57 20.55
C GLY A 149 1.37 20.79 19.43
N THR A 150 1.32 19.97 18.38
CA THR A 150 2.15 20.11 17.19
C THR A 150 1.42 20.92 16.11
N GLY A 151 2.13 21.23 15.02
CA GLY A 151 1.59 22.07 13.94
C GLY A 151 0.56 21.38 13.05
N ASP A 152 0.34 20.08 13.22
CA ASP A 152 -0.63 19.28 12.48
C ASP A 152 -1.92 18.97 13.25
N ASP A 153 -2.04 19.45 14.49
CA ASP A 153 -3.27 19.45 15.28
C ASP A 153 -4.44 20.06 14.46
N ILE A 154 -5.62 19.47 14.61
CA ILE A 154 -6.84 19.92 13.95
C ILE A 154 -7.88 20.22 15.03
N GLU A 155 -8.33 21.47 15.10
CA GLU A 155 -9.26 21.93 16.13
C GLU A 155 -10.49 22.64 15.55
N ASN A 156 -11.56 22.76 16.33
CA ASN A 156 -12.71 23.58 15.98
C ASN A 156 -12.38 25.07 16.14
N LEU A 157 -11.98 25.70 15.03
CA LEU A 157 -11.82 27.16 14.91
C LEU A 157 -13.08 27.83 14.39
#